data_AF-A0A6B3E9U5-F1
#
_entry.id   AF-A0A6B3E9U5-F1
#
_cell.length_a   1.000
_cell.length_b   1.000
_cell.length_c   1.000
_cell.angle_alpha   90.00
_cell.angle_beta   90.00
_cell.angle_gamma   90.00
#
_symmetry.space_group_name_H-M   'P 1'
#
loop_
_entity.id
_entity.type
_entity.pdbx_description
1 polymer ?
#
loop_
_entity_poly.entity_id
_entity_poly.type
_entity_poly.pdbx_seq_one_letter_code
_entity_poly.pdbx_strand_id
1 'polypeptide(L)'
;QAASTTGFFIALEGGDGAGKSTQAEALAEWIRAKGHEVVLTREPGATPVGKRLRSILLDVSSAGLSHRAEALLYAADRAEHVDTVVRP
;
A
#
# COMPACT_ATOMS: atom_id res chain seq x y z
N GLN A 1 19.30 -5.49 17.27
CA GLN A 1 18.14 -5.79 18.14
C GLN A 1 17.29 -6.82 17.41
N ALA A 2 16.78 -7.85 18.09
CA ALA A 2 15.84 -8.78 17.48
C ALA A 2 14.52 -8.05 17.20
N ALA A 3 13.94 -8.24 16.02
CA ALA A 3 12.66 -7.66 15.66
C ALA A 3 11.58 -8.11 16.65
N SER A 4 10.80 -7.17 17.17
CA SER A 4 9.60 -7.44 17.97
C SER A 4 8.65 -8.31 17.15
N THR A 5 8.17 -9.43 17.70
CA THR A 5 7.17 -10.29 17.02
C THR A 5 5.77 -9.68 17.01
N THR A 6 5.61 -8.46 17.56
CA THR A 6 4.35 -7.73 17.65
C THR A 6 4.52 -6.29 17.20
N GLY A 7 3.72 -5.85 16.24
CA GLY A 7 3.66 -4.48 15.74
C GLY A 7 2.22 -4.04 15.51
N PHE A 8 2.04 -2.82 15.01
CA PHE A 8 0.73 -2.30 14.61
C PHE A 8 0.67 -2.18 13.10
N PHE A 9 -0.43 -2.64 12.51
CA PHE A 9 -0.76 -2.38 11.12
C PHE A 9 -1.91 -1.38 11.04
N ILE A 10 -1.63 -0.21 10.47
CA ILE A 10 -2.58 0.91 10.37
C ILE A 10 -2.85 1.18 8.88
N ALA A 11 -4.12 1.13 8.49
CA ALA A 11 -4.57 1.47 7.14
C ALA A 11 -5.37 2.79 7.16
N LEU A 12 -5.07 3.69 6.22
CA LEU A 12 -5.80 4.94 6.03
C LEU A 12 -6.62 4.85 4.75
N GLU A 13 -7.94 4.86 4.90
CA GLU A 13 -8.91 4.68 3.81
C GLU A 13 -9.75 5.94 3.54
N GLY A 14 -10.32 6.02 2.34
CA GLY A 14 -11.16 7.15 1.91
C GLY A 14 -11.15 7.35 0.40
N GLY A 15 -12.04 8.21 -0.09
CA GLY A 15 -12.12 8.56 -1.52
C GLY A 15 -10.88 9.29 -2.06
N ASP A 16 -10.81 9.43 -3.37
CA ASP A 16 -9.74 10.20 -4.02
C ASP A 16 -9.79 11.67 -3.61
N GLY A 17 -8.62 12.27 -3.39
CA GLY A 17 -8.51 13.63 -2.88
C GLY A 17 -8.81 13.81 -1.39
N ALA A 18 -9.17 12.76 -0.64
CA ALA A 18 -9.47 12.86 0.80
C ALA A 18 -8.25 13.16 1.72
N GLY A 19 -7.06 13.37 1.16
CA GLY A 19 -5.85 13.69 1.94
C GLY A 19 -5.13 12.49 2.57
N LYS A 20 -5.46 11.25 2.16
CA LYS A 20 -4.89 10.01 2.72
C LYS A 20 -3.36 10.01 2.78
N SER A 21 -2.68 10.34 1.67
CA SER A 21 -1.22 10.35 1.61
C SER A 21 -0.62 11.38 2.57
N THR A 22 -1.19 12.58 2.61
CA THR A 22 -0.76 13.65 3.53
C THR A 22 -0.90 13.21 4.99
N GLN A 23 -2.03 12.60 5.35
CA GLN A 23 -2.26 12.12 6.72
C GLN A 23 -1.36 10.92 7.06
N ALA A 24 -1.08 10.04 6.11
CA ALA A 24 -0.20 8.90 6.32
C ALA A 24 1.26 9.35 6.59
N GLU A 25 1.74 10.34 5.84
CA GLU A 25 3.05 10.96 6.05
C GLU A 25 3.13 11.66 7.42
N ALA A 26 2.14 12.50 7.74
CA ALA A 26 2.09 13.22 9.03
C ALA A 26 2.04 12.26 10.22
N LEU A 27 1.24 11.18 10.13
CA LEU A 27 1.17 10.15 11.17
C LEU A 27 2.50 9.42 11.32
N ALA A 28 3.14 9.03 10.20
CA ALA A 28 4.42 8.34 10.23
C ALA A 28 5.51 9.20 10.87
N GLU A 29 5.58 10.49 10.54
CA GLU A 29 6.50 11.44 11.16
C GLU A 29 6.26 11.59 12.67
N TRP A 30 4.99 11.73 13.08
CA TRP A 30 4.64 11.83 14.49
C TRP A 30 5.01 10.58 15.30
N ILE A 31 4.81 9.37 14.74
CA ILE A 31 5.21 8.11 15.40
C ILE A 31 6.75 7.99 15.46
N ARG A 32 7.45 8.34 14.37
CA ARG A 32 8.93 8.35 14.34
C ARG A 32 9.51 9.33 15.35
N ALA A 33 8.91 10.51 15.52
CA ALA A 33 9.33 11.50 16.51
C ALA A 33 9.22 10.99 17.96
N LYS A 34 8.42 9.96 18.20
CA LYS A 34 8.33 9.27 19.51
C LYS A 34 9.35 8.14 19.68
N GLY A 35 10.25 7.94 18.73
CA GLY A 35 11.31 6.93 18.78
C GLY A 35 10.89 5.54 18.29
N HIS A 36 9.77 5.43 17.57
CA HIS A 36 9.31 4.17 17.00
C HIS A 36 9.71 4.03 15.53
N GLU A 37 10.01 2.80 15.11
CA GLU A 37 10.18 2.46 13.71
C GLU A 37 8.83 2.51 12.98
N VAL A 38 8.83 3.04 11.75
CA VAL A 38 7.64 3.09 10.90
C VAL A 38 8.00 2.74 9.47
N VAL A 39 7.40 1.68 8.95
CA VAL A 39 7.36 1.37 7.53
C VAL A 39 6.12 2.04 6.94
N LEU A 40 6.33 3.09 6.15
CA LEU A 40 5.26 3.75 5.40
C LEU A 40 5.17 3.14 4.00
N THR A 41 3.98 2.69 3.63
CA THR A 41 3.75 2.03 2.34
C THR A 41 2.34 2.34 1.80
N ARG A 42 2.00 1.87 0.59
CA ARG A 42 0.72 2.13 -0.07
C ARG A 42 0.31 1.04 -1.06
N GLU A 43 -0.99 0.93 -1.30
CA GLU A 43 -1.56 0.10 -2.37
C GLU A 43 -2.39 0.96 -3.34
N PRO A 44 -2.45 0.59 -4.64
CA PRO A 44 -1.55 -0.36 -5.29
C PRO A 44 -0.17 0.25 -5.59
N GLY A 45 0.86 -0.58 -5.70
CA GLY A 45 2.12 -0.20 -6.34
C GLY A 45 3.29 0.23 -5.45
N ALA A 46 3.34 -0.20 -4.19
CA ALA A 46 4.53 -0.04 -3.36
C ALA A 46 5.72 -0.93 -3.79
N THR A 47 5.47 -2.07 -4.44
CA THR A 47 6.51 -3.03 -4.85
C THR A 47 6.90 -2.89 -6.33
N PRO A 48 8.04 -3.42 -6.79
CA PRO A 48 8.40 -3.42 -8.22
C PRO A 48 7.34 -4.10 -9.11
N VAL A 49 6.79 -5.23 -8.66
CA VAL A 49 5.69 -5.92 -9.34
C VAL A 49 4.42 -5.08 -9.26
N GLY A 50 4.11 -4.55 -8.08
CA GLY A 50 2.95 -3.70 -7.87
C GLY A 50 2.93 -2.45 -8.74
N LYS A 51 4.08 -1.82 -9.00
CA LYS A 51 4.18 -0.67 -9.92
C LYS A 51 3.73 -1.04 -11.33
N ARG A 52 4.04 -2.25 -11.81
CA ARG A 52 3.61 -2.76 -13.12
C ARG A 52 2.12 -3.10 -13.13
N LEU A 53 1.61 -3.68 -12.04
CA LEU A 53 0.18 -3.93 -11.90
C LEU A 53 -0.62 -2.62 -11.86
N ARG A 54 -0.14 -1.63 -11.09
CA ARG A 54 -0.70 -0.28 -11.04
C ARG A 54 -0.72 0.40 -12.41
N SER A 55 0.33 0.26 -13.23
CA SER A 55 0.31 0.85 -14.57
C SER A 55 -0.79 0.24 -15.44
N ILE A 56 -1.05 -1.07 -15.33
CA ILE A 56 -2.15 -1.71 -16.06
C ILE A 56 -3.51 -1.21 -15.56
N LEU A 57 -3.67 -1.08 -14.24
CA LEU A 57 -4.91 -0.61 -13.60
C LEU A 57 -5.25 0.86 -13.94
N LEU A 58 -4.24 1.72 -14.11
CA LEU A 58 -4.44 3.15 -14.38
C LEU A 58 -4.39 3.53 -15.86
N ASP A 59 -4.03 2.58 -16.74
CA ASP A 59 -3.97 2.84 -18.16
C ASP A 59 -5.38 3.01 -18.75
N VAL A 60 -5.61 4.16 -19.38
CA VAL A 60 -6.89 4.55 -19.99
C VAL A 60 -7.25 3.64 -21.17
N SER A 61 -6.26 3.00 -21.79
CA SER A 61 -6.46 1.97 -22.82
C SER A 61 -6.95 0.63 -22.25
N SER A 62 -6.85 0.43 -20.92
CA SER A 62 -7.36 -0.74 -20.21
C SER A 62 -8.88 -0.76 -20.06
N ALA A 63 -9.62 0.09 -20.79
CA ALA A 63 -11.08 0.14 -20.84
C ALA A 63 -11.79 -1.19 -21.22
N GLY A 64 -11.03 -2.25 -21.48
CA GLY A 64 -11.51 -3.62 -21.72
C GLY A 64 -11.30 -4.61 -20.56
N LEU A 65 -10.74 -4.21 -19.41
CA LEU A 65 -10.64 -5.09 -18.25
C LEU A 65 -12.03 -5.37 -17.68
N SER A 66 -12.41 -6.64 -17.62
CA SER A 66 -13.59 -7.02 -16.83
C SER A 66 -13.39 -6.65 -15.36
N HIS A 67 -14.47 -6.30 -14.65
CA HIS A 67 -14.41 -5.96 -13.22
C HIS A 67 -13.73 -7.06 -12.37
N ARG A 68 -13.90 -8.34 -12.77
CA ARG A 68 -13.25 -9.45 -12.08
C ARG A 68 -11.73 -9.46 -12.29
N ALA A 69 -11.27 -9.16 -13.51
CA ALA A 69 -9.84 -9.08 -13.79
C ALA A 69 -9.20 -7.92 -13.02
N GLU A 70 -9.86 -6.76 -12.98
CA GLU A 70 -9.42 -5.61 -12.19
C GLU A 70 -9.29 -5.96 -10.71
N ALA A 71 -10.33 -6.55 -10.10
CA ALA A 71 -10.30 -6.98 -8.70
C ALA A 71 -9.17 -7.98 -8.40
N LEU A 72 -8.91 -8.92 -9.32
CA LEU A 72 -7.82 -9.90 -9.17
C LEU A 72 -6.43 -9.24 -9.28
N LEU A 73 -6.27 -8.20 -10.10
CA LEU A 73 -5.01 -7.45 -10.19
C LEU A 73 -4.74 -6.66 -8.91
N TYR A 74 -5.75 -6.04 -8.31
CA TYR A 74 -5.62 -5.43 -6.98
C TYR A 74 -5.25 -6.47 -5.91
N ALA A 75 -5.88 -7.66 -5.95
CA ALA A 75 -5.56 -8.73 -5.02
C ALA A 75 -4.12 -9.26 -5.21
N ALA A 76 -3.63 -9.34 -6.44
CA ALA A 76 -2.27 -9.76 -6.75
C ALA A 76 -1.22 -8.74 -6.25
N ASP A 77 -1.48 -7.44 -6.45
CA ASP A 77 -0.62 -6.37 -5.90
C ASP A 77 -0.54 -6.46 -4.37
N ARG A 78 -1.69 -6.60 -3.70
CA ARG A 78 -1.76 -6.77 -2.25
C ARG A 78 -1.02 -8.01 -1.76
N ALA A 79 -1.18 -9.16 -2.42
CA ALA A 79 -0.54 -10.40 -2.00
C ALA A 79 1.00 -10.26 -2.01
N GLU A 80 1.55 -9.73 -3.10
CA GLU A 80 2.98 -9.43 -3.22
C GLU A 80 3.43 -8.43 -2.15
N HIS A 81 2.66 -7.37 -1.95
CA HIS A 81 2.98 -6.33 -0.99
C HIS A 81 3.00 -6.87 0.45
N VAL A 82 2.06 -7.73 0.80
CA VAL A 82 2.02 -8.39 2.11
C VAL A 82 3.26 -9.25 2.32
N ASP A 83 3.61 -10.08 1.35
CA ASP A 83 4.72 -11.03 1.47
C ASP A 83 6.10 -10.36 1.47
N THR A 84 6.23 -9.17 0.87
CA THR A 84 7.53 -8.49 0.72
C THR A 84 7.72 -7.27 1.62
N VAL A 85 6.66 -6.70 2.18
CA VAL A 85 6.72 -5.46 2.97
C VAL A 85 5.95 -5.53 4.29
N VAL A 86 4.76 -6.14 4.33
CA VAL A 86 3.86 -6.01 5.50
C VAL A 86 4.08 -7.10 6.55
N ARG A 87 4.36 -8.34 6.15
CA ARG A 87 4.56 -9.44 7.12
C ARG A 87 5.77 -9.15 8.03
N PRO A 88 5.68 -9.46 9.33
CA PRO A 88 6.81 -9.39 10.27
C PRO A 88 7.99 -10.30 9.90
#